data_AF-A0A2D6AK50-F1
#
_entry.id   AF-A0A2D6AK50-F1
#
_cell.length_a   1.000
_cell.length_b   1.000
_cell.length_c   1.000
_cell.angle_alpha   90.00
_cell.angle_beta   90.00
_cell.angle_gamma   90.00
#
_symmetry.space_group_name_H-M   'P 1'
#
loop_
_entity.id
_entity.type
_entity.pdbx_description
1 polymer ?
#
loop_
_entity_poly.entity_id
_entity_poly.type
_entity_poly.pdbx_seq_one_letter_code
_entity_poly.pdbx_strand_id
1 'polypeptide(L)'
;MKIGIVGSRRRHCKDLVEALVAEFPQGTVVVSGGCRGVDSWAAEAAAKRGLGVIVYAPDLPSGNSPRWEFTKAYFARNKLIAENSDVLYAFVSPDRKGGTENTIKHAKELGRRIYIK
;
A
#
# COMPACT_ATOMS: atom_id res chain seq x y z
N MET A 1 -0.48 -13.05 -10.05
CA MET A 1 -0.78 -12.76 -8.63
C MET A 1 -0.62 -11.28 -8.38
N LYS A 2 -1.54 -10.67 -7.66
CA LYS A 2 -1.48 -9.26 -7.25
C LYS A 2 -1.08 -9.17 -5.78
N ILE A 3 0.02 -8.47 -5.51
CA ILE A 3 0.52 -8.26 -4.15
C ILE A 3 0.35 -6.79 -3.80
N GLY A 4 -0.48 -6.53 -2.79
CA GLY A 4 -0.64 -5.21 -2.20
C GLY A 4 0.55 -4.89 -1.29
N ILE A 5 1.21 -3.77 -1.50
CA ILE A 5 2.19 -3.22 -0.56
C ILE A 5 1.73 -1.84 -0.13
N VAL A 6 1.51 -1.68 1.18
CA VAL A 6 1.10 -0.42 1.80
C VAL A 6 1.94 -0.16 3.03
N GLY A 7 2.15 1.11 3.36
CA GLY A 7 2.84 1.44 4.60
C GLY A 7 2.59 2.82 5.15
N SER A 8 3.01 3.02 6.40
CA SER A 8 3.01 4.32 7.04
C SER A 8 4.06 5.21 6.38
N ARG A 9 3.70 6.46 6.06
CA ARG A 9 4.65 7.46 5.52
C ARG A 9 5.80 7.79 6.48
N ARG A 10 5.65 7.41 7.75
CA ARG A 10 6.64 7.60 8.83
C ARG A 10 7.54 6.37 9.01
N ARG A 11 7.26 5.27 8.31
CA ARG A 11 8.09 4.07 8.37
C ARG A 11 9.25 4.22 7.37
N HIS A 12 10.47 4.25 7.91
CA HIS A 12 11.70 4.29 7.13
C HIS A 12 12.29 2.89 7.03
N CYS A 13 11.88 2.13 6.02
CA CYS A 13 12.26 0.73 5.85
C CYS A 13 12.48 0.36 4.38
N LYS A 14 13.08 1.26 3.61
CA LYS A 14 13.28 1.10 2.16
C LYS A 14 13.92 -0.23 1.82
N ASP A 15 15.02 -0.58 2.49
CA ASP A 15 15.77 -1.81 2.22
C ASP A 15 14.91 -3.07 2.44
N LEU A 16 14.05 -3.07 3.47
CA LEU A 16 13.12 -4.19 3.73
C LEU A 16 12.05 -4.30 2.64
N VAL A 17 11.56 -3.17 2.12
CA VAL A 17 10.59 -3.15 1.01
C VAL A 17 11.25 -3.65 -0.27
N GLU A 18 12.46 -3.18 -0.58
CA GLU A 18 13.20 -3.58 -1.77
C GLU A 18 13.58 -5.06 -1.73
N ALA A 19 14.06 -5.55 -0.58
CA ALA A 19 14.37 -6.97 -0.38
C ALA A 19 13.12 -7.85 -0.55
N LEU A 20 11.99 -7.46 0.05
CA LEU A 20 10.72 -8.17 -0.12
C LEU A 20 10.31 -8.23 -1.60
N VAL A 21 10.36 -7.10 -2.30
CA VAL A 21 9.99 -7.04 -3.71
C VAL A 21 10.96 -7.85 -4.56
N ALA A 22 12.25 -7.97 -4.18
CA ALA A 22 13.24 -8.78 -4.89
C ALA A 22 12.91 -10.28 -4.91
N GLU A 23 12.21 -10.77 -3.88
CA GLU A 23 11.82 -12.18 -3.75
C GLU A 23 10.57 -12.54 -4.57
N PHE A 24 9.85 -11.57 -5.13
CA PHE A 24 8.60 -11.88 -5.84
C PHE A 24 8.85 -12.61 -7.17
N PRO A 25 8.01 -13.61 -7.52
CA PRO A 25 8.09 -14.28 -8.81
C PRO A 25 7.86 -13.35 -10.00
N GLN A 26 8.38 -13.71 -11.18
CA GLN A 26 8.05 -13.00 -12.41
C GLN A 26 6.55 -13.09 -12.74
N GLY A 27 6.02 -12.06 -13.41
CA GLY A 27 4.58 -11.94 -13.66
C GLY A 27 3.75 -11.51 -12.44
N THR A 28 4.39 -11.23 -11.30
CA THR A 28 3.74 -10.56 -10.17
C THR A 28 3.36 -9.13 -10.53
N VAL A 29 2.21 -8.69 -10.02
CA VAL A 29 1.77 -7.30 -10.11
C VAL A 29 1.76 -6.70 -8.71
N VAL A 30 2.57 -5.66 -8.48
CA VAL A 30 2.59 -4.89 -7.24
C VAL A 30 1.49 -3.83 -7.26
N VAL A 31 0.64 -3.84 -6.25
CA VAL A 31 -0.46 -2.90 -6.08
C VAL A 31 -0.16 -1.99 -4.90
N SER A 32 -0.17 -0.67 -5.11
CA SER A 32 0.17 0.29 -4.05
C SER A 32 -0.58 1.61 -4.16
N GLY A 33 -0.36 2.50 -3.20
CA GLY A 33 -1.03 3.78 -3.09
C GLY A 33 -0.26 5.00 -3.61
N GLY A 34 0.95 4.83 -4.14
CA GLY A 34 1.73 5.93 -4.73
C GLY A 34 2.06 7.07 -3.75
N CYS A 35 1.92 6.86 -2.44
CA CYS A 35 2.35 7.84 -1.45
C CYS A 35 3.87 7.81 -1.26
N ARG A 36 4.45 8.91 -0.78
CA ARG A 36 5.87 8.91 -0.39
C ARG A 36 6.14 7.86 0.69
N GLY A 37 7.23 7.11 0.53
CA GLY A 37 7.70 6.10 1.47
C GLY A 37 7.53 4.70 0.90
N VAL A 38 6.94 3.80 1.70
CA VAL A 38 6.75 2.38 1.35
C VAL A 38 6.10 2.20 -0.03
N ASP A 39 5.05 2.97 -0.32
CA ASP A 39 4.34 2.83 -1.59
C ASP A 39 5.23 3.18 -2.81
N SER A 40 5.96 4.31 -2.75
CA SER A 40 6.91 4.71 -3.80
C SER A 40 8.05 3.71 -3.94
N TRP A 41 8.62 3.24 -2.83
CA TRP A 41 9.74 2.28 -2.87
C TRP A 41 9.30 0.93 -3.46
N ALA A 42 8.10 0.46 -3.12
CA ALA A 42 7.55 -0.78 -3.67
C ALA A 42 7.31 -0.67 -5.18
N ALA A 43 6.73 0.44 -5.64
CA ALA A 43 6.48 0.69 -7.06
C ALA A 43 7.79 0.80 -7.85
N GLU A 44 8.77 1.55 -7.34
CA GLU A 44 10.09 1.69 -7.97
C GLU A 44 10.84 0.35 -8.02
N ALA A 45 10.86 -0.42 -6.93
CA ALA A 45 11.52 -1.71 -6.88
C ALA A 45 10.89 -2.72 -7.84
N ALA A 46 9.55 -2.72 -7.94
CA ALA A 46 8.82 -3.59 -8.86
C ALA A 46 9.11 -3.21 -10.31
N ALA A 47 9.06 -1.92 -10.65
CA ALA A 47 9.39 -1.42 -11.98
C ALA A 47 10.83 -1.78 -12.39
N LYS A 48 11.81 -1.62 -11.49
CA LYS A 48 13.21 -2.00 -11.75
C LYS A 48 13.38 -3.48 -12.07
N ARG A 49 12.51 -4.35 -11.53
CA ARG A 49 12.51 -5.79 -11.80
C ARG A 49 11.71 -6.20 -13.04
N GLY A 50 11.05 -5.24 -13.71
CA GLY A 50 10.13 -5.52 -14.80
C GLY A 50 8.82 -6.17 -14.37
N LEU A 51 8.45 -6.05 -13.08
CA LEU A 51 7.15 -6.51 -12.59
C LEU A 51 6.04 -5.55 -13.00
N GLY A 52 4.80 -6.05 -13.04
CA GLY A 52 3.64 -5.19 -13.22
C GLY A 52 3.44 -4.27 -12.01
N VAL A 53 3.01 -3.03 -12.23
CA VAL A 53 2.75 -2.06 -11.17
C VAL A 53 1.38 -1.42 -11.38
N ILE A 54 0.56 -1.41 -10.33
CA ILE A 54 -0.72 -0.70 -10.27
C ILE A 54 -0.65 0.28 -9.10
N VAL A 55 -0.82 1.56 -9.39
CA VAL A 55 -0.86 2.61 -8.37
C VAL A 55 -2.24 3.23 -8.32
N TYR A 56 -2.89 3.14 -7.16
CA TYR A 56 -4.16 3.81 -6.90
C TYR A 56 -3.91 5.17 -6.25
N ALA A 57 -4.09 6.25 -7.03
CA ALA A 57 -4.07 7.61 -6.50
C ALA A 57 -5.37 7.87 -5.69
N PRO A 58 -5.30 8.58 -4.57
CA PRO A 58 -6.50 9.02 -3.86
C PRO A 58 -7.18 10.14 -4.64
N ASP A 59 -8.51 10.10 -4.70
CA ASP A 59 -9.31 11.20 -5.25
C ASP A 59 -9.45 12.29 -4.18
N LEU A 60 -8.55 13.27 -4.22
CA LEU A 60 -8.44 14.27 -3.17
C LEU A 60 -9.48 15.38 -3.36
N PRO A 61 -10.15 15.79 -2.28
CA PRO A 61 -11.06 16.94 -2.32
C PRO A 61 -10.27 18.25 -2.50
N SER A 62 -10.97 19.36 -2.68
CA SER A 62 -10.35 20.69 -2.82
C SER A 62 -9.44 21.02 -1.62
N GLY A 63 -8.39 21.82 -1.84
CA GLY A 63 -7.42 22.19 -0.81
C GLY A 63 -8.03 22.87 0.43
N ASN A 64 -9.19 23.49 0.28
CA ASN A 64 -9.93 24.14 1.36
C ASN A 64 -10.90 23.20 2.09
N SER A 65 -11.03 21.95 1.65
CA SER A 65 -11.90 20.97 2.30
C SER A 65 -11.39 20.61 3.70
N PRO A 66 -12.29 20.22 4.61
CA PRO A 66 -11.90 19.80 5.94
C PRO A 66 -11.09 18.50 5.90
N ARG A 67 -10.16 18.33 6.85
CA ARG A 67 -9.21 17.21 6.93
C ARG A 67 -9.88 15.82 6.91
N TRP A 68 -11.11 15.69 7.38
CA TRP A 68 -11.83 14.43 7.39
C TRP A 68 -12.21 13.96 5.98
N GLU A 69 -12.43 14.86 5.02
CA GLU A 69 -12.70 14.50 3.62
C GLU A 69 -11.46 13.89 2.96
N PHE A 70 -10.28 14.48 3.18
CA PHE A 70 -9.01 13.90 2.75
C PHE A 70 -8.81 12.49 3.33
N THR A 71 -9.13 12.31 4.62
CA THR A 71 -9.02 11.02 5.29
C THR A 71 -9.95 9.99 4.65
N LYS A 72 -11.19 10.37 4.32
CA LYS A 72 -12.16 9.54 3.60
C LYS A 72 -11.65 9.13 2.22
N ALA A 73 -11.06 10.07 1.47
CA ALA A 73 -10.45 9.78 0.16
C ALA A 73 -9.31 8.75 0.27
N TYR A 74 -8.41 8.89 1.24
CA TYR A 74 -7.35 7.91 1.48
C TYR A 74 -7.90 6.53 1.84
N PHE A 75 -8.96 6.45 2.66
CA PHE A 75 -9.59 5.19 3.03
C PHE A 75 -10.31 4.53 1.85
N ALA A 76 -11.06 5.30 1.05
CA ALA A 76 -11.71 4.81 -0.16
C ALA A 76 -10.68 4.22 -1.13
N ARG A 77 -9.56 4.91 -1.33
CA ARG A 77 -8.44 4.39 -2.11
C ARG A 77 -7.85 3.12 -1.48
N ASN A 78 -7.57 3.13 -0.18
CA ASN A 78 -6.97 1.97 0.51
C ASN A 78 -7.83 0.70 0.38
N LYS A 79 -9.16 0.86 0.36
CA LYS A 79 -10.09 -0.23 0.06
C LYS A 79 -9.84 -0.83 -1.33
N LEU A 80 -9.67 0.00 -2.37
CA LEU A 80 -9.36 -0.48 -3.73
C LEU A 80 -8.06 -1.30 -3.77
N ILE A 81 -7.03 -0.92 -3.00
CA ILE A 81 -5.78 -1.69 -2.89
C ILE A 81 -6.07 -3.08 -2.32
N ALA A 82 -6.82 -3.16 -1.20
CA ALA A 82 -7.15 -4.44 -0.57
C ALA A 82 -8.03 -5.33 -1.47
N GLU A 83 -8.97 -4.75 -2.21
CA GLU A 83 -9.83 -5.46 -3.16
C GLU A 83 -9.03 -6.03 -4.33
N ASN A 84 -8.04 -5.27 -4.82
CA ASN A 84 -7.20 -5.64 -5.95
C ASN A 84 -5.92 -6.40 -5.56
N SER A 85 -5.85 -6.94 -4.34
CA SER A 85 -4.70 -7.70 -3.86
C SER A 85 -5.12 -9.11 -3.43
N ASP A 86 -4.35 -10.11 -3.84
CA ASP A 86 -4.48 -11.49 -3.35
C ASP A 86 -3.82 -11.61 -1.96
N VAL A 87 -2.70 -10.91 -1.79
CA VAL A 87 -1.87 -10.85 -0.58
C VAL A 87 -1.57 -9.39 -0.25
N LEU A 88 -1.62 -9.01 1.03
CA LEU A 88 -1.28 -7.67 1.50
C LEU A 88 -0.07 -7.69 2.45
N TYR A 89 0.99 -6.95 2.11
CA TYR A 89 2.09 -6.62 3.01
C TYR A 89 1.89 -5.20 3.55
N ALA A 90 1.74 -5.09 4.87
CA ALA A 90 1.48 -3.84 5.55
C ALA A 90 2.66 -3.45 6.45
N PHE A 91 3.38 -2.40 6.06
CA PHE A 91 4.50 -1.83 6.80
C PHE A 91 4.00 -0.75 7.76
N VAL A 92 3.62 -1.16 8.96
CA VAL A 92 3.02 -0.25 9.96
C VAL A 92 4.10 0.55 10.68
N SER A 93 3.81 1.77 11.12
CA SER A 93 4.73 2.46 12.05
C SER A 93 4.66 1.80 13.44
N PRO A 94 5.72 1.89 14.27
CA PRO A 94 5.74 1.29 15.61
C PRO A 94 4.57 1.74 16.51
N ASP A 95 4.14 3.00 16.35
CA ASP A 95 3.00 3.55 17.09
C ASP A 95 1.64 3.05 16.57
N ARG A 96 1.62 2.32 15.44
CA ARG A 96 0.44 1.81 14.72
C ARG A 96 -0.65 2.84 14.47
N LYS A 97 -0.29 4.13 14.44
CA LYS A 97 -1.23 5.22 14.14
C LYS A 97 -1.20 5.52 12.64
N GLY A 98 -2.39 5.60 12.04
CA GLY A 98 -2.57 6.09 10.67
C GLY A 98 -3.43 5.18 9.79
N GLY A 99 -3.45 5.51 8.49
CA GLY A 99 -4.36 4.86 7.53
C GLY A 99 -4.00 3.42 7.13
N THR A 100 -2.81 2.93 7.47
CA THR A 100 -2.39 1.55 7.15
C THR A 100 -3.24 0.51 7.88
N GLU A 101 -3.68 0.80 9.11
CA GLU A 101 -4.58 -0.09 9.88
C GLU A 101 -5.95 -0.25 9.22
N ASN A 102 -6.45 0.82 8.58
CA ASN A 102 -7.70 0.75 7.84
C ASN A 102 -7.58 -0.21 6.65
N THR A 103 -6.46 -0.20 5.92
CA THR A 103 -6.22 -1.16 4.83
C THR A 103 -6.16 -2.61 5.36
N ILE A 104 -5.48 -2.83 6.49
CA ILE A 104 -5.40 -4.15 7.12
C ILE A 104 -6.80 -4.66 7.49
N LYS A 105 -7.65 -3.79 8.07
CA LYS A 105 -9.02 -4.14 8.42
C LYS A 105 -9.82 -4.59 7.20
N HIS A 106 -9.80 -3.82 6.12
CA HIS A 106 -10.52 -4.17 4.88
C HIS A 106 -9.99 -5.46 4.25
N ALA A 107 -8.67 -5.66 4.24
CA ALA A 107 -8.09 -6.92 3.75
C ALA A 107 -8.53 -8.13 4.58
N LYS A 108 -8.70 -7.97 5.91
CA LYS A 108 -9.22 -9.04 6.79
C LYS A 108 -10.67 -9.37 6.46
N GLU A 109 -11.50 -8.34 6.29
CA GLU A 109 -12.92 -8.48 5.93
C GLU A 109 -13.08 -9.21 4.59
N LEU A 110 -12.15 -9.00 3.66
CA LEU A 110 -12.11 -9.65 2.34
C LEU A 110 -11.43 -11.04 2.36
N GLY A 111 -11.00 -11.54 3.51
CA GLY A 111 -10.34 -12.84 3.64
C GLY A 111 -8.95 -12.91 2.97
N ARG A 112 -8.29 -11.77 2.75
CA ARG A 112 -6.97 -11.73 2.11
C ARG A 112 -5.89 -12.19 3.08
N ARG A 113 -4.83 -12.80 2.53
CA ARG A 113 -3.64 -13.13 3.33
C ARG A 113 -2.88 -11.86 3.65
N ILE A 114 -2.60 -11.61 4.93
CA ILE A 114 -1.98 -10.37 5.39
C ILE A 114 -0.68 -10.67 6.13
N TYR A 115 0.35 -9.90 5.83
CA TYR A 115 1.62 -9.89 6.55
C TYR A 115 1.90 -8.50 7.09
N ILE A 116 2.09 -8.41 8.40
CA ILE A 116 2.44 -7.15 9.08
C ILE A 116 3.96 -7.12 9.25
N LYS A 117 4.60 -6.00 8.87
CA LYS A 117 6.05 -5.77 8.89
C LYS A 117 6.40 -4.46 9.61
#